data_AF-A0A1X7PHT6-F1
#
_entry.id   AF-A0A1X7PHT6-F1
#
_cell.length_a   1.000
_cell.length_b   1.000
_cell.length_c   1.000
_cell.angle_alpha   90.00
_cell.angle_beta   90.00
_cell.angle_gamma   90.00
#
_symmetry.space_group_name_H-M   'P 1'
#
loop_
_entity.id
_entity.type
_entity.pdbx_description
1 polymer ?
#
loop_
_entity_poly.entity_id
_entity_poly.type
_entity_poly.pdbx_seq_one_letter_code
_entity_poly.pdbx_strand_id
1 'polypeptide(L)'
;MPEQEGSLPLWPFPAAQEITEVLEWRTDVLPSRAGEQRIALRPRPREIVTVRHRLDALGLAQAAELARAGFAGEWLVPLWHLALPPDADLAQGATEIPLDTTASDFRGGGLAAIAVDGGATVHVAIDTVETDRLVLSERLDQQLPALAVAARRITILPVRAGVLISAVEIARRRQGDGTVTASFLLRDAPDLAAPTLPSYLGRPVQTDPSVVRRPLSASLRRAVEYVDNGFGPVTVEPVRDFFERGETINLKARGPAARHDLRRWLWSLRGRQASFWLPTWGHELQLRAAMTQGSVLMRVSPVASRSAYVGRRIMLEMPGALRFRTITDAVEDGADHRLTLSSNLGEPVSLVTKVHFLTAVRSDADRVEIQHGAVASEVTMPVVEVPE
;
A
#
# COMPACT_ATOMS: atom_id res chain seq x y z
N MET A 1 -18.13 -27.30 29.45
CA MET A 1 -17.32 -27.40 28.22
C MET A 1 -15.99 -27.99 28.64
N PRO A 2 -15.51 -29.09 28.03
CA PRO A 2 -14.13 -29.49 28.29
C PRO A 2 -13.22 -28.43 27.67
N GLU A 3 -12.35 -27.84 28.49
CA GLU A 3 -11.24 -27.01 28.03
C GLU A 3 -10.35 -27.90 27.16
N GLN A 4 -10.29 -27.60 25.86
CA GLN A 4 -9.19 -28.08 25.02
C GLN A 4 -7.95 -27.28 25.44
N GLU A 5 -7.13 -27.87 26.31
CA GLU A 5 -5.78 -27.38 26.59
C GLU A 5 -4.99 -27.29 25.27
N GLY A 6 -4.62 -26.07 24.87
CA GLY A 6 -3.61 -25.81 23.85
C GLY A 6 -4.04 -25.06 22.58
N SER A 7 -5.33 -24.85 22.32
CA SER A 7 -5.76 -24.09 21.12
C SER A 7 -5.92 -22.59 21.42
N LEU A 8 -5.24 -21.75 20.64
CA LEU A 8 -5.40 -20.29 20.73
C LEU A 8 -6.87 -19.88 20.47
N PRO A 9 -7.45 -18.97 21.27
CA PRO A 9 -8.83 -18.51 21.07
C PRO A 9 -8.98 -17.76 19.73
N LEU A 10 -10.03 -18.11 18.98
CA LEU A 10 -10.43 -17.41 17.76
C LEU A 10 -11.19 -16.12 18.10
N TRP A 11 -10.88 -15.03 17.41
CA TRP A 11 -11.71 -13.83 17.39
C TRP A 11 -12.82 -13.98 16.33
N PRO A 12 -14.06 -14.35 16.71
CA PRO A 12 -14.99 -14.96 15.76
C PRO A 12 -15.84 -13.93 14.99
N PHE A 13 -15.78 -12.65 15.35
CA PHE A 13 -16.79 -11.66 14.96
C PHE A 13 -16.63 -11.18 13.51
N PRO A 14 -17.74 -10.96 12.79
CA PRO A 14 -17.69 -10.42 11.43
C PRO A 14 -17.25 -8.96 11.42
N ALA A 15 -16.35 -8.62 10.49
CA ALA A 15 -15.92 -7.24 10.32
C ALA A 15 -17.04 -6.39 9.70
N ALA A 16 -17.14 -5.15 10.17
CA ALA A 16 -17.87 -4.08 9.51
C ALA A 16 -17.10 -3.62 8.26
N GLN A 17 -17.71 -2.72 7.48
CA GLN A 17 -17.22 -2.35 6.15
C GLN A 17 -15.84 -1.68 6.10
N GLU A 18 -15.32 -1.18 7.23
CA GLU A 18 -14.04 -0.46 7.29
C GLU A 18 -13.09 -1.15 8.27
N ILE A 19 -11.93 -1.54 7.76
CA ILE A 19 -10.82 -2.14 8.52
C ILE A 19 -9.60 -1.26 8.30
N THR A 20 -8.93 -0.90 9.39
CA THR A 20 -7.67 -0.17 9.33
C THR A 20 -6.51 -1.14 9.50
N GLU A 21 -5.59 -1.14 8.54
CA GLU A 21 -4.30 -1.82 8.67
C GLU A 21 -3.19 -0.77 8.78
N VAL A 22 -2.25 -0.98 9.68
CA VAL A 22 -1.08 -0.10 9.86
C VAL A 22 0.17 -0.92 9.68
N LEU A 23 1.05 -0.45 8.80
CA LEU A 23 2.40 -0.96 8.60
C LEU A 23 3.39 0.02 9.23
N GLU A 24 4.09 -0.43 10.28
CA GLU A 24 5.04 0.38 11.04
C GLU A 24 6.48 -0.17 10.91
N TRP A 25 7.27 0.47 10.06
CA TRP A 25 8.71 0.28 9.95
C TRP A 25 9.45 1.07 11.04
N ARG A 26 10.77 0.92 11.05
CA ARG A 26 11.65 1.79 11.82
C ARG A 26 12.88 2.05 10.97
N THR A 27 13.04 3.27 10.51
CA THR A 27 14.19 3.69 9.72
C THR A 27 14.93 4.81 10.43
N ASP A 28 16.24 4.85 10.19
CA ASP A 28 17.08 5.97 10.55
C ASP A 28 17.54 6.66 9.26
N VAL A 29 17.39 7.99 9.23
CA VAL A 29 17.76 8.82 8.08
C VAL A 29 18.84 9.77 8.57
N LEU A 30 20.06 9.57 8.07
CA LEU A 30 21.26 10.32 8.41
C LEU A 30 21.53 11.33 7.29
N PRO A 31 21.15 12.60 7.46
CA PRO A 31 21.01 13.49 6.33
C PRO A 31 22.23 14.43 6.30
N SER A 32 22.85 14.62 5.13
CA SER A 32 24.05 15.44 4.88
C SER A 32 23.79 16.56 3.87
N ARG A 33 24.70 17.54 3.72
CA ARG A 33 24.50 18.67 2.78
C ARG A 33 24.17 18.23 1.35
N ALA A 34 24.84 17.19 0.85
CA ALA A 34 24.75 16.71 -0.53
C ALA A 34 23.87 15.45 -0.71
N GLY A 35 23.41 14.81 0.37
CA GLY A 35 22.79 13.49 0.28
C GLY A 35 22.19 13.00 1.59
N GLU A 36 21.67 11.79 1.61
CA GLU A 36 21.22 11.13 2.85
C GLU A 36 21.55 9.63 2.82
N GLN A 37 21.96 9.09 3.97
CA GLN A 37 22.07 7.66 4.19
C GLN A 37 20.85 7.18 4.96
N ARG A 38 20.30 6.02 4.57
CA ARG A 38 19.05 5.49 5.13
C ARG A 38 19.20 4.05 5.56
N ILE A 39 18.89 3.75 6.80
CA ILE A 39 19.07 2.44 7.42
C ILE A 39 17.72 1.94 7.90
N ALA A 40 17.26 0.80 7.38
CA ALA A 40 16.10 0.11 7.94
C ALA A 40 16.53 -0.68 9.18
N LEU A 41 16.07 -0.24 10.35
CA LEU A 41 16.34 -0.89 11.65
C LEU A 41 15.42 -2.10 11.89
N ARG A 42 14.31 -2.19 11.15
CA ARG A 42 13.43 -3.37 11.12
C ARG A 42 13.39 -3.94 9.70
N PRO A 43 13.65 -5.24 9.49
CA PRO A 43 13.56 -5.85 8.17
C PRO A 43 12.12 -6.02 7.69
N ARG A 44 11.16 -6.20 8.62
CA ARG A 44 9.72 -6.31 8.36
C ARG A 44 8.95 -5.32 9.25
N PRO A 45 7.86 -4.71 8.76
CA PRO A 45 7.05 -3.80 9.57
C PRO A 45 6.35 -4.56 10.69
N ARG A 46 6.00 -3.84 11.75
CA ARG A 46 4.92 -4.29 12.63
C ARG A 46 3.60 -4.04 11.93
N GLU A 47 2.72 -5.00 12.01
CA GLU A 47 1.41 -4.93 11.39
C GLU A 47 0.35 -4.86 12.48
N ILE A 48 -0.44 -3.80 12.46
CA ILE A 48 -1.54 -3.59 13.39
C ILE A 48 -2.82 -3.57 12.58
N VAL A 49 -3.77 -4.42 12.96
CA VAL A 49 -5.09 -4.47 12.32
C VAL A 49 -6.13 -4.05 13.34
N THR A 50 -6.85 -2.99 13.03
CA THR A 50 -8.00 -2.53 13.81
C THR A 50 -9.27 -2.89 13.07
N VAL A 51 -10.08 -3.75 13.70
CA VAL A 51 -11.34 -4.22 13.15
C VAL A 51 -12.48 -3.67 13.99
N ARG A 52 -13.49 -3.16 13.30
CA ARG A 52 -14.76 -2.79 13.90
C ARG A 52 -15.80 -3.84 13.56
N HIS A 53 -16.64 -4.20 14.52
CA HIS A 53 -17.71 -5.17 14.38
C HIS A 53 -19.04 -4.50 14.71
N ARG A 54 -20.11 -4.89 14.01
CA ARG A 54 -21.48 -4.53 14.37
C ARG A 54 -22.17 -5.78 14.91
N LEU A 55 -22.56 -5.76 16.18
CA LEU A 55 -23.06 -6.93 16.89
C LEU A 55 -24.38 -6.60 17.60
N ASP A 56 -25.20 -7.64 17.77
CA ASP A 56 -26.39 -7.60 18.61
C ASP A 56 -26.03 -7.70 20.10
N ALA A 57 -27.04 -7.67 20.96
CA ALA A 57 -26.84 -7.69 22.42
C ALA A 57 -26.08 -8.94 22.89
N LEU A 58 -26.35 -10.09 22.29
CA LEU A 58 -25.66 -11.34 22.61
C LEU A 58 -24.19 -11.29 22.16
N GLY A 59 -23.92 -10.87 20.92
CA GLY A 59 -22.57 -10.72 20.40
C GLY A 59 -21.74 -9.71 21.20
N LEU A 60 -22.33 -8.61 21.67
CA LEU A 60 -21.65 -7.65 22.55
C LEU A 60 -21.27 -8.28 23.90
N ALA A 61 -22.13 -9.10 24.48
CA ALA A 61 -21.84 -9.82 25.72
C ALA A 61 -20.73 -10.86 25.52
N GLN A 62 -20.78 -11.62 24.41
CA GLN A 62 -19.75 -12.57 24.04
C GLN A 62 -18.38 -11.89 23.83
N ALA A 63 -18.36 -10.74 23.15
CA ALA A 63 -17.12 -9.99 22.94
C ALA A 63 -16.51 -9.50 24.26
N ALA A 64 -17.34 -9.05 25.21
CA ALA A 64 -16.88 -8.62 26.53
C ALA A 64 -16.27 -9.77 27.34
N GLU A 65 -16.92 -10.94 27.35
CA GLU A 65 -16.41 -12.11 28.08
C GLU A 65 -15.17 -12.72 27.42
N LEU A 66 -15.10 -12.78 26.08
CA LEU A 66 -13.89 -13.17 25.37
C LEU A 66 -12.72 -12.23 25.69
N ALA A 67 -12.95 -10.92 25.61
CA ALA A 67 -11.92 -9.94 25.95
C ALA A 67 -11.44 -10.10 27.41
N ARG A 68 -12.35 -10.37 28.36
CA ARG A 68 -11.99 -10.62 29.77
C ARG A 68 -11.13 -11.88 29.94
N ALA A 69 -11.44 -12.95 29.22
CA ALA A 69 -10.74 -14.23 29.34
C ALA A 69 -9.34 -14.21 28.72
N GLY A 70 -9.16 -13.49 27.60
CA GLY A 70 -7.96 -13.62 26.76
C GLY A 70 -7.17 -12.34 26.51
N PHE A 71 -7.41 -11.23 27.22
CA PHE A 71 -6.81 -9.93 26.88
C PHE A 71 -5.29 -9.97 26.69
N ALA A 72 -4.57 -10.62 27.60
CA ALA A 72 -3.10 -10.72 27.57
C ALA A 72 -2.57 -11.91 26.73
N GLY A 73 -3.46 -12.78 26.26
CA GLY A 73 -3.12 -13.96 25.49
C GLY A 73 -2.94 -13.69 24.00
N GLU A 74 -2.52 -14.72 23.28
CA GLU A 74 -2.52 -14.72 21.82
C GLU A 74 -3.88 -15.13 21.27
N TRP A 75 -4.24 -14.55 20.14
CA TRP A 75 -5.52 -14.72 19.46
C TRP A 75 -5.29 -15.19 18.04
N LEU A 76 -6.17 -16.07 17.56
CA LEU A 76 -6.33 -16.30 16.14
C LEU A 76 -7.21 -15.18 15.57
N VAL A 77 -6.64 -14.38 14.67
CA VAL A 77 -7.27 -13.19 14.09
C VAL A 77 -7.58 -13.46 12.62
N PRO A 78 -8.87 -13.62 12.25
CA PRO A 78 -9.30 -13.66 10.85
C PRO A 78 -9.08 -12.31 10.17
N LEU A 79 -8.30 -12.27 9.09
CA LEU A 79 -7.98 -11.05 8.37
C LEU A 79 -9.03 -10.78 7.29
N TRP A 80 -10.14 -10.17 7.69
CA TRP A 80 -11.26 -9.81 6.80
C TRP A 80 -10.87 -8.96 5.59
N HIS A 81 -9.83 -8.14 5.71
CA HIS A 81 -9.35 -7.29 4.62
C HIS A 81 -8.58 -8.05 3.53
N LEU A 82 -8.19 -9.31 3.77
CA LEU A 82 -7.55 -10.22 2.83
C LEU A 82 -8.46 -11.40 2.43
N ALA A 83 -9.75 -11.33 2.76
CA ALA A 83 -10.67 -12.42 2.51
C ALA A 83 -10.98 -12.61 1.03
N LEU A 84 -11.14 -13.86 0.61
CA LEU A 84 -11.45 -14.27 -0.76
C LEU A 84 -12.69 -15.18 -0.80
N PRO A 85 -13.56 -15.05 -1.82
CA PRO A 85 -14.60 -16.04 -2.07
C PRO A 85 -14.00 -17.31 -2.69
N PRO A 86 -14.58 -18.49 -2.46
CA PRO A 86 -14.21 -19.70 -3.21
C PRO A 86 -14.73 -19.62 -4.66
N ASP A 87 -14.05 -20.33 -5.57
CA ASP A 87 -14.41 -20.39 -7.00
C ASP A 87 -15.56 -21.37 -7.28
N ALA A 88 -15.87 -22.26 -6.34
CA ALA A 88 -16.95 -23.23 -6.43
C ALA A 88 -17.70 -23.40 -5.09
N ASP A 89 -18.89 -23.97 -5.19
CA ASP A 89 -19.71 -24.31 -4.02
C ASP A 89 -18.97 -25.31 -3.12
N LEU A 90 -19.06 -25.14 -1.81
CA LEU A 90 -18.42 -26.05 -0.84
C LEU A 90 -19.45 -27.01 -0.26
N ALA A 91 -19.05 -28.27 -0.14
CA ALA A 91 -19.84 -29.33 0.47
C ALA A 91 -19.16 -29.90 1.71
N GLN A 92 -19.95 -30.43 2.64
CA GLN A 92 -19.41 -31.24 3.73
C GLN A 92 -18.71 -32.49 3.15
N GLY A 93 -17.64 -32.93 3.79
CA GLY A 93 -16.71 -33.94 3.32
C GLY A 93 -15.61 -33.42 2.38
N ALA A 94 -15.67 -32.16 1.92
CA ALA A 94 -14.63 -31.60 1.06
C ALA A 94 -13.28 -31.49 1.80
N THR A 95 -12.20 -31.89 1.13
CA THR A 95 -10.81 -31.79 1.62
C THR A 95 -10.05 -30.67 0.95
N GLU A 96 -10.67 -29.96 0.01
CA GLU A 96 -10.08 -28.89 -0.76
C GLU A 96 -11.07 -27.73 -0.88
N ILE A 97 -10.54 -26.51 -0.88
CA ILE A 97 -11.30 -25.29 -1.16
C ILE A 97 -10.67 -24.65 -2.40
N PRO A 98 -11.37 -24.56 -3.54
CA PRO A 98 -10.85 -23.90 -4.74
C PRO A 98 -10.95 -22.38 -4.59
N LEU A 99 -9.81 -21.68 -4.72
CA LEU A 99 -9.70 -20.23 -4.78
C LEU A 99 -8.30 -19.82 -5.27
N ASP A 100 -8.20 -18.70 -5.97
CA ASP A 100 -6.91 -18.06 -6.26
C ASP A 100 -6.23 -17.58 -4.96
N THR A 101 -5.21 -18.31 -4.50
CA THR A 101 -4.51 -18.00 -3.24
C THR A 101 -3.47 -16.89 -3.39
N THR A 102 -3.14 -16.48 -4.62
CA THR A 102 -2.01 -15.57 -4.91
C THR A 102 -2.26 -14.13 -4.47
N ALA A 103 -3.52 -13.76 -4.23
CA ALA A 103 -3.93 -12.42 -3.80
C ALA A 103 -4.15 -12.27 -2.28
N SER A 104 -3.78 -13.28 -1.47
CA SER A 104 -3.99 -13.28 -0.02
C SER A 104 -2.80 -13.92 0.73
N ASP A 105 -2.86 -13.99 2.07
CA ASP A 105 -1.80 -14.50 2.96
C ASP A 105 -2.20 -15.84 3.60
N PHE A 106 -2.56 -16.82 2.78
CA PHE A 106 -2.79 -18.20 3.24
C PHE A 106 -1.46 -18.92 3.43
N ARG A 107 -1.35 -19.74 4.50
CA ARG A 107 -0.10 -20.43 4.85
C ARG A 107 -0.35 -21.91 5.10
N GLY A 108 0.44 -22.76 4.45
CA GLY A 108 0.44 -24.20 4.67
C GLY A 108 0.84 -24.54 6.10
N GLY A 109 0.23 -25.57 6.68
CA GLY A 109 0.32 -25.91 8.10
C GLY A 109 -0.34 -24.89 9.04
N GLY A 110 -0.99 -23.86 8.50
CA GLY A 110 -1.67 -22.80 9.25
C GLY A 110 -3.18 -23.03 9.37
N LEU A 111 -3.90 -21.95 9.68
CA LEU A 111 -5.36 -21.94 9.76
C LEU A 111 -5.95 -20.97 8.73
N ALA A 112 -7.11 -21.33 8.20
CA ALA A 112 -8.04 -20.40 7.56
C ALA A 112 -9.32 -20.30 8.41
N ALA A 113 -10.11 -19.27 8.17
CA ALA A 113 -11.43 -19.11 8.74
C ALA A 113 -12.48 -19.06 7.63
N ILE A 114 -13.61 -19.70 7.87
CA ILE A 114 -14.77 -19.71 6.98
C ILE A 114 -15.85 -18.86 7.64
N ALA A 115 -16.40 -17.91 6.89
CA ALA A 115 -17.60 -17.19 7.24
C ALA A 115 -18.68 -17.45 6.20
N VAL A 116 -19.90 -17.74 6.66
CA VAL A 116 -21.08 -17.89 5.80
C VAL A 116 -22.02 -16.71 6.04
N ASP A 117 -22.48 -16.09 4.95
CA ASP A 117 -23.36 -14.90 4.94
C ASP A 117 -22.85 -13.73 5.81
N GLY A 118 -21.52 -13.59 5.92
CA GLY A 118 -20.91 -12.56 6.78
C GLY A 118 -21.18 -12.76 8.27
N GLY A 119 -21.47 -13.99 8.70
CA GLY A 119 -21.67 -14.36 10.10
C GLY A 119 -20.37 -14.58 10.87
N ALA A 120 -20.49 -15.23 12.02
CA ALA A 120 -19.35 -15.62 12.84
C ALA A 120 -18.43 -16.59 12.08
N THR A 121 -17.13 -16.49 12.35
CA THR A 121 -16.11 -17.32 11.70
C THR A 121 -15.86 -18.62 12.44
N VAL A 122 -15.58 -19.67 11.68
CA VAL A 122 -15.11 -20.96 12.18
C VAL A 122 -13.77 -21.28 11.52
N HIS A 123 -12.79 -21.74 12.29
CA HIS A 123 -11.47 -22.05 11.74
C HIS A 123 -11.41 -23.45 11.12
N VAL A 124 -10.48 -23.61 10.19
CA VAL A 124 -10.14 -24.87 9.49
C VAL A 124 -8.63 -24.94 9.32
N ALA A 125 -8.06 -26.13 9.47
CA ALA A 125 -6.62 -26.36 9.31
C ALA A 125 -6.23 -26.55 7.84
N ILE A 126 -5.19 -25.84 7.41
CA ILE A 126 -4.61 -25.94 6.07
C ILE A 126 -3.41 -26.90 6.14
N ASP A 127 -3.40 -27.91 5.29
CA ASP A 127 -2.23 -28.75 5.08
C ASP A 127 -1.25 -28.04 4.14
N THR A 128 -1.68 -27.78 2.91
CA THR A 128 -0.87 -27.10 1.89
C THR A 128 -1.66 -26.02 1.14
N VAL A 129 -0.93 -25.03 0.63
CA VAL A 129 -1.48 -23.92 -0.16
C VAL A 129 -0.96 -24.08 -1.59
N GLU A 130 -1.87 -24.31 -2.53
CA GLU A 130 -1.59 -24.28 -3.96
C GLU A 130 -2.11 -22.98 -4.57
N THR A 131 -1.69 -22.65 -5.79
CA THR A 131 -2.04 -21.36 -6.42
C THR A 131 -3.54 -21.19 -6.68
N ASP A 132 -4.28 -22.30 -6.83
CA ASP A 132 -5.70 -22.34 -7.18
C ASP A 132 -6.59 -23.02 -6.13
N ARG A 133 -6.02 -23.51 -5.02
CA ARG A 133 -6.77 -24.16 -3.94
C ARG A 133 -6.02 -24.22 -2.62
N LEU A 134 -6.79 -24.38 -1.54
CA LEU A 134 -6.30 -24.77 -0.22
C LEU A 134 -6.59 -26.26 0.00
N VAL A 135 -5.57 -27.03 0.34
CA VAL A 135 -5.72 -28.42 0.77
C VAL A 135 -5.85 -28.43 2.28
N LEU A 136 -6.91 -29.06 2.79
CA LEU A 136 -7.25 -29.05 4.20
C LEU A 136 -6.66 -30.28 4.90
N SER A 137 -6.21 -30.10 6.15
CA SER A 137 -5.72 -31.21 6.98
C SER A 137 -6.86 -32.13 7.42
N GLU A 138 -8.08 -31.59 7.49
CA GLU A 138 -9.30 -32.29 7.88
C GLU A 138 -10.43 -31.94 6.92
N ARG A 139 -11.36 -32.87 6.72
CA ARG A 139 -12.53 -32.63 5.86
C ARG A 139 -13.45 -31.58 6.48
N LEU A 140 -14.11 -30.78 5.65
CA LEU A 140 -15.14 -29.85 6.11
C LEU A 140 -16.35 -30.63 6.62
N ASP A 141 -16.72 -30.48 7.88
CA ASP A 141 -17.90 -31.11 8.44
C ASP A 141 -18.81 -30.02 9.03
N GLN A 142 -18.72 -29.78 10.34
CA GLN A 142 -19.61 -28.85 11.06
C GLN A 142 -19.32 -27.37 10.80
N GLN A 143 -18.30 -27.04 10.00
CA GLN A 143 -17.96 -25.67 9.60
C GLN A 143 -18.99 -25.08 8.62
N LEU A 144 -19.72 -25.92 7.89
CA LEU A 144 -20.76 -25.49 6.96
C LEU A 144 -22.16 -25.67 7.56
N PRO A 145 -23.08 -24.69 7.44
CA PRO A 145 -24.43 -24.77 7.99
C PRO A 145 -25.36 -25.75 7.23
N ALA A 146 -24.96 -26.24 6.07
CA ALA A 146 -25.71 -27.20 5.26
C ALA A 146 -24.75 -28.14 4.52
N LEU A 147 -25.28 -29.25 3.98
CA LEU A 147 -24.51 -30.24 3.21
C LEU A 147 -23.76 -29.63 2.03
N ALA A 148 -24.32 -28.60 1.41
CA ALA A 148 -23.68 -27.80 0.37
C ALA A 148 -24.08 -26.33 0.53
N VAL A 149 -23.14 -25.42 0.34
CA VAL A 149 -23.33 -23.97 0.45
C VAL A 149 -22.77 -23.30 -0.80
N ALA A 150 -23.55 -22.40 -1.38
CA ALA A 150 -23.18 -21.69 -2.59
C ALA A 150 -21.97 -20.78 -2.37
N ALA A 151 -21.01 -20.79 -3.30
CA ALA A 151 -19.74 -20.06 -3.22
C ALA A 151 -19.91 -18.58 -2.85
N ARG A 152 -20.91 -17.91 -3.45
CA ARG A 152 -21.24 -16.49 -3.22
C ARG A 152 -21.62 -16.12 -1.78
N ARG A 153 -21.97 -17.12 -0.95
CA ARG A 153 -22.32 -16.94 0.46
C ARG A 153 -21.12 -17.18 1.38
N ILE A 154 -20.01 -17.67 0.85
CA ILE A 154 -18.85 -18.10 1.61
C ILE A 154 -17.74 -17.08 1.41
N THR A 155 -17.08 -16.77 2.51
CA THR A 155 -15.88 -15.97 2.53
C THR A 155 -14.81 -16.74 3.29
N ILE A 156 -13.65 -16.92 2.67
CA ILE A 156 -12.49 -17.60 3.24
C ILE A 156 -11.46 -16.55 3.64
N LEU A 157 -10.98 -16.62 4.87
CA LEU A 157 -10.10 -15.63 5.47
C LEU A 157 -8.78 -16.29 5.88
N PRO A 158 -7.61 -15.68 5.61
CA PRO A 158 -6.40 -16.11 6.26
C PRO A 158 -6.46 -15.74 7.75
N VAL A 159 -5.92 -16.62 8.59
CA VAL A 159 -5.89 -16.44 10.04
C VAL A 159 -4.43 -16.28 10.49
N ARG A 160 -4.17 -15.29 11.33
CA ARG A 160 -2.85 -15.06 11.92
C ARG A 160 -2.92 -14.90 13.42
N ALA A 161 -1.82 -15.25 14.08
CA ALA A 161 -1.66 -15.02 15.50
C ALA A 161 -1.43 -13.52 15.78
N GLY A 162 -2.17 -12.98 16.74
CA GLY A 162 -2.04 -11.59 17.16
C GLY A 162 -2.30 -11.40 18.65
N VAL A 163 -1.93 -10.24 19.17
CA VAL A 163 -2.24 -9.84 20.54
C VAL A 163 -3.00 -8.53 20.56
N LEU A 164 -3.93 -8.39 21.51
CA LEU A 164 -4.62 -7.14 21.73
C LEU A 164 -3.64 -6.09 22.26
N ILE A 165 -3.62 -4.92 21.62
CA ILE A 165 -2.73 -3.80 22.01
C ILE A 165 -3.45 -2.61 22.62
N SER A 166 -4.79 -2.62 22.55
CA SER A 166 -5.65 -1.61 23.15
C SER A 166 -6.82 -2.31 23.84
N ALA A 167 -7.48 -1.60 24.76
CA ALA A 167 -8.75 -2.07 25.29
C ALA A 167 -9.74 -2.35 24.15
N VAL A 168 -10.54 -3.40 24.31
CA VAL A 168 -11.67 -3.68 23.41
C VAL A 168 -12.77 -2.68 23.73
N GLU A 169 -13.08 -1.80 22.77
CA GLU A 169 -14.06 -0.75 22.95
C GLU A 169 -15.46 -1.26 22.58
N ILE A 170 -16.41 -1.15 23.50
CA ILE A 170 -17.80 -1.60 23.28
C ILE A 170 -18.73 -0.39 23.39
N ALA A 171 -19.27 0.04 22.26
CA ALA A 171 -20.25 1.12 22.17
C ALA A 171 -21.65 0.55 21.96
N ARG A 172 -22.54 0.69 22.95
CA ARG A 172 -23.93 0.23 22.89
C ARG A 172 -24.84 1.30 22.30
N ARG A 173 -25.80 0.92 21.46
CA ARG A 173 -26.88 1.78 20.95
C ARG A 173 -28.24 1.31 21.48
N ARG A 174 -29.28 2.13 21.28
CA ARG A 174 -30.66 1.72 21.60
C ARG A 174 -31.04 0.50 20.74
N GLN A 175 -31.97 -0.32 21.25
CA GLN A 175 -32.51 -1.51 20.57
C GLN A 175 -31.52 -2.69 20.43
N GLY A 176 -30.48 -2.77 21.27
CA GLY A 176 -29.63 -3.95 21.35
C GLY A 176 -28.62 -4.10 20.21
N ASP A 177 -28.42 -3.06 19.40
CA ASP A 177 -27.34 -2.97 18.42
C ASP A 177 -26.14 -2.23 19.02
N GLY A 178 -24.93 -2.56 18.61
CA GLY A 178 -23.73 -1.88 19.07
C GLY A 178 -22.52 -2.20 18.22
N THR A 179 -21.41 -1.54 18.55
CA THR A 179 -20.16 -1.77 17.86
C THR A 179 -19.05 -2.15 18.82
N VAL A 180 -18.24 -3.11 18.39
CA VAL A 180 -17.02 -3.53 19.08
C VAL A 180 -15.83 -3.14 18.23
N THR A 181 -14.83 -2.48 18.81
CA THR A 181 -13.57 -2.17 18.14
C THR A 181 -12.44 -2.91 18.84
N ALA A 182 -11.64 -3.65 18.09
CA ALA A 182 -10.47 -4.37 18.59
C ALA A 182 -9.25 -4.09 17.71
N SER A 183 -8.09 -3.88 18.34
CA SER A 183 -6.82 -3.66 17.65
C SER A 183 -5.83 -4.75 18.00
N PHE A 184 -5.34 -5.45 16.98
CA PHE A 184 -4.41 -6.56 17.10
C PHE A 184 -3.06 -6.20 16.51
N LEU A 185 -1.98 -6.43 17.26
CA LEU A 185 -0.63 -6.51 16.71
C LEU A 185 -0.38 -7.94 16.28
N LEU A 186 -0.13 -8.16 14.99
CA LEU A 186 0.17 -9.48 14.45
C LEU A 186 1.60 -9.89 14.81
N ARG A 187 1.78 -11.17 15.16
CA ARG A 187 3.03 -11.70 15.73
C ARG A 187 4.05 -12.07 14.66
N ASP A 188 3.55 -12.57 13.57
CA ASP A 188 4.30 -12.93 12.38
C ASP A 188 4.20 -11.80 11.36
N ALA A 189 4.95 -11.93 10.27
CA ALA A 189 5.01 -10.95 9.20
C ALA A 189 4.98 -11.73 7.88
N PRO A 190 4.09 -11.39 6.92
CA PRO A 190 4.03 -12.10 5.65
C PRO A 190 5.34 -11.96 4.89
N ASP A 191 5.66 -12.98 4.10
CA ASP A 191 6.81 -12.93 3.21
C ASP A 191 6.39 -12.35 1.85
N LEU A 192 6.28 -11.02 1.79
CA LEU A 192 5.88 -10.32 0.57
C LEU A 192 7.10 -9.93 -0.27
N ALA A 193 7.14 -10.42 -1.50
CA ALA A 193 8.08 -9.96 -2.51
C ALA A 193 7.63 -8.63 -3.12
N ALA A 194 8.59 -7.77 -3.48
CA ALA A 194 8.29 -6.51 -4.18
C ALA A 194 7.54 -6.77 -5.51
N PRO A 195 6.58 -5.92 -5.89
CA PRO A 195 5.89 -6.07 -7.16
C PRO A 195 6.81 -5.66 -8.32
N THR A 196 6.55 -6.23 -9.49
CA THR A 196 7.26 -5.87 -10.72
C THR A 196 6.76 -4.52 -11.21
N LEU A 197 7.56 -3.47 -10.96
CA LEU A 197 7.31 -2.13 -11.47
C LEU A 197 8.32 -1.76 -12.56
N PRO A 198 7.96 -0.90 -13.53
CA PRO A 198 8.93 -0.33 -14.45
C PRO A 198 10.06 0.36 -13.67
N SER A 199 11.30 0.17 -14.09
CA SER A 199 12.46 0.80 -13.46
C SER A 199 13.10 1.83 -14.37
N TYR A 200 13.62 2.90 -13.79
CA TYR A 200 14.45 3.87 -14.48
C TYR A 200 15.65 4.24 -13.62
N LEU A 201 16.86 4.21 -14.19
CA LEU A 201 18.12 4.49 -13.48
C LEU A 201 18.24 3.70 -12.15
N GLY A 202 17.85 2.42 -12.16
CA GLY A 202 17.95 1.54 -11.00
C GLY A 202 16.89 1.74 -9.90
N ARG A 203 15.91 2.63 -10.09
CA ARG A 203 14.81 2.83 -9.13
C ARG A 203 13.46 2.47 -9.75
N PRO A 204 12.52 1.88 -9.00
CA PRO A 204 11.18 1.62 -9.49
C PRO A 204 10.43 2.94 -9.74
N VAL A 205 9.52 2.94 -10.69
CA VAL A 205 8.63 4.06 -11.01
C VAL A 205 7.23 3.73 -10.54
N GLN A 206 6.64 4.60 -9.72
CA GLN A 206 5.24 4.48 -9.32
C GLN A 206 4.34 5.05 -10.44
N THR A 207 3.69 4.15 -11.19
CA THR A 207 2.91 4.49 -12.38
C THR A 207 1.40 4.47 -12.15
N ASP A 208 0.93 4.24 -10.92
CA ASP A 208 -0.50 4.27 -10.61
C ASP A 208 -1.07 5.69 -10.78
N PRO A 209 -2.01 5.93 -11.72
CA PRO A 209 -2.62 7.24 -11.92
C PRO A 209 -3.55 7.64 -10.76
N SER A 210 -3.88 6.71 -9.84
CA SER A 210 -4.71 7.00 -8.67
C SER A 210 -4.09 8.04 -7.73
N VAL A 211 -2.77 8.26 -7.82
CA VAL A 211 -2.00 9.34 -7.16
C VAL A 211 -2.69 10.71 -7.25
N VAL A 212 -3.37 11.00 -8.38
CA VAL A 212 -4.00 12.31 -8.67
C VAL A 212 -5.51 12.34 -8.39
N ARG A 213 -6.12 11.23 -7.94
CA ARG A 213 -7.59 11.16 -7.75
C ARG A 213 -8.11 12.11 -6.67
N ARG A 214 -7.26 12.53 -5.74
CA ARG A 214 -7.52 13.60 -4.78
C ARG A 214 -6.49 14.71 -5.03
N PRO A 215 -6.81 15.98 -4.73
CA PRO A 215 -5.86 17.08 -4.90
C PRO A 215 -4.53 16.75 -4.23
N LEU A 216 -3.45 16.75 -5.01
CA LEU A 216 -2.08 16.61 -4.50
C LEU A 216 -1.71 17.95 -3.86
N SER A 217 -1.56 17.98 -2.54
CA SER A 217 -0.96 19.13 -1.85
C SER A 217 0.56 18.95 -1.85
N ALA A 218 1.24 19.81 -2.60
CA ALA A 218 2.69 19.90 -2.62
C ALA A 218 3.14 21.09 -1.76
N SER A 219 4.15 20.88 -0.92
CA SER A 219 4.85 21.95 -0.23
C SER A 219 6.30 21.96 -0.67
N LEU A 220 6.73 23.12 -1.17
CA LEU A 220 8.08 23.35 -1.64
C LEU A 220 8.85 23.99 -0.48
N ARG A 221 9.86 23.30 0.08
CA ARG A 221 10.67 23.81 1.21
C ARG A 221 12.17 23.76 0.87
N ARG A 222 12.91 24.74 1.37
CA ARG A 222 14.37 24.69 1.41
C ARG A 222 14.78 24.87 2.86
N ALA A 223 15.52 23.91 3.41
CA ALA A 223 16.09 24.05 4.74
C ALA A 223 17.13 25.18 4.71
N VAL A 224 16.83 26.29 5.39
CA VAL A 224 17.70 27.45 5.52
C VAL A 224 17.89 27.78 7.00
N GLU A 225 19.11 28.12 7.39
CA GLU A 225 19.45 28.63 8.70
C GLU A 225 19.49 30.16 8.63
N TYR A 226 18.79 30.80 9.56
CA TYR A 226 18.77 32.25 9.68
C TYR A 226 19.78 32.65 10.74
N VAL A 227 20.91 33.21 10.30
CA VAL A 227 21.91 33.79 11.20
C VAL A 227 21.56 35.27 11.35
N ASP A 228 20.90 35.60 12.45
CA ASP A 228 20.55 36.96 12.84
C ASP A 228 21.30 37.32 14.13
N ASN A 229 22.21 38.29 14.02
CA ASN A 229 23.00 38.80 15.15
C ASN A 229 22.39 40.06 15.78
N GLY A 230 21.19 40.48 15.36
CA GLY A 230 20.40 41.57 15.95
C GLY A 230 20.92 42.99 15.68
N PHE A 231 22.06 43.15 15.01
CA PHE A 231 22.70 44.45 14.73
C PHE A 231 23.14 44.60 13.25
N GLY A 232 22.87 43.62 12.40
CA GLY A 232 23.22 43.59 10.98
C GLY A 232 22.18 42.89 10.10
N PRO A 233 22.40 42.79 8.78
CA PRO A 233 21.46 42.10 7.88
C PRO A 233 21.39 40.61 8.21
N VAL A 234 20.16 40.08 8.24
CA VAL A 234 19.90 38.64 8.41
C VAL A 234 20.57 37.87 7.27
N THR A 235 21.49 36.97 7.60
CA THR A 235 22.13 36.09 6.63
C THR A 235 21.39 34.77 6.57
N VAL A 236 21.00 34.35 5.37
CA VAL A 236 20.26 33.10 5.14
C VAL A 236 21.21 32.11 4.49
N GLU A 237 21.62 31.08 5.23
CA GLU A 237 22.50 30.04 4.73
C GLU A 237 21.70 28.76 4.47
N PRO A 238 21.77 28.18 3.26
CA PRO A 238 21.09 26.92 3.00
C PRO A 238 21.77 25.78 3.78
N VAL A 239 20.98 25.04 4.55
CA VAL A 239 21.45 23.85 5.29
C VAL A 239 21.68 22.66 4.33
N ARG A 240 21.05 22.71 3.15
CA ARG A 240 21.11 21.69 2.09
C ARG A 240 21.46 22.31 0.74
N ASP A 241 22.21 21.55 -0.06
CA ASP A 241 22.59 21.96 -1.42
C ASP A 241 21.43 21.79 -2.42
N PHE A 242 20.39 21.04 -2.04
CA PHE A 242 19.25 20.71 -2.89
C PHE A 242 17.92 21.18 -2.29
N PHE A 243 16.90 21.20 -3.14
CA PHE A 243 15.54 21.58 -2.79
C PHE A 243 14.78 20.37 -2.24
N GLU A 244 14.02 20.54 -1.14
CA GLU A 244 13.21 19.46 -0.56
C GLU A 244 11.72 19.74 -0.82
N ARG A 245 11.16 19.05 -1.80
CA ARG A 245 9.72 19.06 -2.06
C ARG A 245 9.04 17.95 -1.27
N GLY A 246 8.18 18.32 -0.32
CA GLY A 246 7.30 17.40 0.37
C GLY A 246 5.94 17.35 -0.33
N GLU A 247 5.42 16.16 -0.62
CA GLU A 247 4.10 15.97 -1.21
C GLU A 247 3.32 14.90 -0.45
N THR A 248 2.00 14.95 -0.50
CA THR A 248 1.16 13.86 0.01
C THR A 248 0.49 13.15 -1.16
N ILE A 249 0.80 11.87 -1.35
CA ILE A 249 0.19 11.04 -2.39
C ILE A 249 -0.97 10.21 -1.85
N ASN A 250 -1.93 9.90 -2.72
CA ASN A 250 -3.09 9.07 -2.40
C ASN A 250 -3.17 7.90 -3.38
N LEU A 251 -3.18 6.68 -2.89
CA LEU A 251 -3.27 5.48 -3.72
C LEU A 251 -4.58 4.77 -3.47
N LYS A 252 -5.16 4.20 -4.52
CA LYS A 252 -6.43 3.47 -4.47
C LYS A 252 -6.36 2.17 -5.26
N ALA A 253 -6.39 1.06 -4.54
CA ALA A 253 -6.44 -0.28 -5.12
C ALA A 253 -7.85 -0.86 -5.08
N ARG A 254 -8.34 -1.40 -6.20
CA ARG A 254 -9.67 -2.04 -6.30
C ARG A 254 -9.55 -3.52 -6.64
N GLY A 255 -10.27 -4.35 -5.91
CA GLY A 255 -10.22 -5.81 -6.06
C GLY A 255 -9.00 -6.46 -5.39
N PRO A 256 -8.99 -7.79 -5.23
CA PRO A 256 -7.98 -8.49 -4.43
C PRO A 256 -6.56 -8.34 -4.95
N ALA A 257 -6.32 -8.59 -6.25
CA ALA A 257 -4.98 -8.52 -6.85
C ALA A 257 -4.34 -7.13 -6.70
N ALA A 258 -5.07 -6.06 -7.04
CA ALA A 258 -4.55 -4.71 -6.90
C ALA A 258 -4.27 -4.32 -5.44
N ARG A 259 -5.10 -4.80 -4.49
CA ARG A 259 -4.88 -4.57 -3.06
C ARG A 259 -3.61 -5.29 -2.58
N HIS A 260 -3.44 -6.52 -3.01
CA HIS A 260 -2.25 -7.30 -2.73
C HIS A 260 -0.99 -6.62 -3.29
N ASP A 261 -1.03 -6.15 -4.54
CA ASP A 261 0.08 -5.43 -5.19
C ASP A 261 0.42 -4.11 -4.50
N LEU A 262 -0.59 -3.33 -4.08
CA LEU A 262 -0.37 -2.13 -3.29
C LEU A 262 0.35 -2.46 -1.98
N ARG A 263 -0.09 -3.52 -1.30
CA ARG A 263 0.56 -4.01 -0.07
C ARG A 263 2.00 -4.42 -0.32
N ARG A 264 2.26 -5.24 -1.36
CA ARG A 264 3.62 -5.65 -1.76
C ARG A 264 4.51 -4.44 -2.06
N TRP A 265 3.97 -3.42 -2.72
CA TRP A 265 4.71 -2.19 -3.01
C TRP A 265 5.06 -1.44 -1.73
N LEU A 266 4.10 -1.23 -0.82
CA LEU A 266 4.36 -0.59 0.47
C LEU A 266 5.44 -1.33 1.27
N TRP A 267 5.37 -2.66 1.28
CA TRP A 267 6.38 -3.52 1.90
C TRP A 267 7.78 -3.34 1.31
N SER A 268 7.87 -3.14 -0.01
CA SER A 268 9.14 -2.90 -0.69
C SER A 268 9.80 -1.57 -0.29
N LEU A 269 9.02 -0.59 0.20
CA LEU A 269 9.55 0.71 0.61
C LEU A 269 10.40 0.65 1.88
N ARG A 270 10.11 -0.33 2.76
CA ARG A 270 10.76 -0.47 4.07
C ARG A 270 10.76 0.84 4.87
N GLY A 271 9.60 1.50 4.94
CA GLY A 271 9.44 2.81 5.58
C GLY A 271 10.10 3.90 4.74
N ARG A 272 10.96 4.71 5.36
CA ARG A 272 11.68 5.80 4.68
C ARG A 272 12.93 5.33 3.92
N GLN A 273 13.24 4.03 3.85
CA GLN A 273 14.51 3.56 3.27
C GLN A 273 14.55 3.65 1.74
N ALA A 274 13.61 3.01 1.06
CA ALA A 274 13.65 2.92 -0.39
C ALA A 274 13.19 4.24 -1.04
N SER A 275 13.82 4.58 -2.15
CA SER A 275 13.38 5.65 -3.03
C SER A 275 12.85 5.12 -4.34
N PHE A 276 11.92 5.85 -4.92
CA PHE A 276 11.27 5.54 -6.17
C PHE A 276 11.05 6.81 -6.98
N TRP A 277 10.77 6.65 -8.26
CA TRP A 277 10.39 7.75 -9.13
C TRP A 277 8.89 7.98 -9.05
N LEU A 278 8.50 9.24 -8.82
CA LEU A 278 7.12 9.68 -8.83
C LEU A 278 6.91 10.67 -9.99
N PRO A 279 6.05 10.34 -10.97
CA PRO A 279 5.62 11.29 -11.97
C PRO A 279 4.77 12.37 -11.30
N THR A 280 4.93 13.62 -11.73
CA THR A 280 4.11 14.73 -11.25
C THR A 280 2.66 14.66 -11.74
N TRP A 281 2.41 13.92 -12.82
CA TRP A 281 1.11 13.81 -13.49
C TRP A 281 0.50 15.16 -13.94
N GLY A 282 1.30 16.22 -14.02
CA GLY A 282 0.84 17.58 -14.32
C GLY A 282 0.78 17.95 -15.81
N HIS A 283 1.38 17.12 -16.69
CA HIS A 283 1.46 17.37 -18.14
C HIS A 283 2.20 18.68 -18.46
N GLU A 284 3.24 18.98 -17.68
CA GLU A 284 3.91 20.29 -17.68
C GLU A 284 4.64 20.56 -18.99
N LEU A 285 5.19 19.52 -19.61
CA LEU A 285 5.96 19.65 -20.83
C LEU A 285 5.03 19.48 -22.05
N GLN A 286 4.40 20.58 -22.45
CA GLN A 286 3.52 20.60 -23.61
C GLN A 286 4.32 20.56 -24.91
N LEU A 287 4.17 19.48 -25.68
CA LEU A 287 4.82 19.31 -26.98
C LEU A 287 4.32 20.34 -27.99
N ARG A 288 5.24 20.85 -28.81
CA ARG A 288 4.98 21.82 -29.88
C ARG A 288 5.18 21.25 -31.28
N ALA A 289 5.86 20.10 -31.36
CA ALA A 289 6.06 19.35 -32.60
C ALA A 289 6.03 17.85 -32.29
N ALA A 290 5.54 17.07 -33.26
CA ALA A 290 5.67 15.62 -33.24
C ALA A 290 7.14 15.21 -33.42
N MET A 291 7.53 14.07 -32.87
CA MET A 291 8.88 13.52 -33.00
C MET A 291 8.87 12.27 -33.87
N THR A 292 9.86 12.13 -34.73
CA THR A 292 10.10 10.88 -35.46
C THR A 292 10.71 9.83 -34.53
N GLN A 293 10.60 8.55 -34.90
CA GLN A 293 11.06 7.41 -34.10
C GLN A 293 12.52 7.50 -33.63
N GLY A 294 13.41 8.01 -34.48
CA GLY A 294 14.83 8.15 -34.18
C GLY A 294 15.22 9.46 -33.49
N SER A 295 14.26 10.39 -33.29
CA SER A 295 14.56 11.70 -32.73
C SER A 295 14.87 11.62 -31.24
N VAL A 296 15.86 12.39 -30.83
CA VAL A 296 16.15 12.73 -29.42
C VAL A 296 15.77 14.16 -29.08
N LEU A 297 15.24 14.92 -30.05
CA LEU A 297 14.93 16.33 -29.91
C LEU A 297 13.42 16.51 -29.69
N MET A 298 13.07 17.12 -28.58
CA MET A 298 11.70 17.38 -28.15
C MET A 298 11.47 18.87 -28.03
N ARG A 299 10.53 19.42 -28.79
CA ARG A 299 10.18 20.85 -28.75
C ARG A 299 8.99 21.06 -27.81
N VAL A 300 9.14 21.93 -26.82
CA VAL A 300 8.16 22.18 -25.77
C VAL A 300 7.91 23.66 -25.54
N SER A 301 6.73 23.99 -25.01
CA SER A 301 6.48 25.32 -24.46
C SER A 301 7.39 25.59 -23.25
N PRO A 302 8.00 26.77 -23.11
CA PRO A 302 8.85 27.09 -21.95
C PRO A 302 8.05 27.12 -20.64
N VAL A 303 8.53 26.41 -19.62
CA VAL A 303 7.99 26.40 -18.24
C VAL A 303 9.03 26.79 -17.17
N ALA A 304 10.31 26.82 -17.55
CA ALA A 304 11.47 27.15 -16.72
C ALA A 304 12.62 27.66 -17.61
N SER A 305 13.69 28.18 -16.99
CA SER A 305 14.93 28.52 -17.69
C SER A 305 15.60 27.26 -18.29
N ARG A 306 16.39 27.43 -19.35
CA ARG A 306 17.08 26.33 -20.06
C ARG A 306 17.92 25.46 -19.13
N SER A 307 18.74 26.09 -18.29
CA SER A 307 19.60 25.40 -17.32
C SER A 307 18.81 24.56 -16.32
N ALA A 308 17.56 24.92 -16.02
CA ALA A 308 16.72 24.19 -15.09
C ALA A 308 16.14 22.88 -15.67
N TYR A 309 16.19 22.65 -16.99
CA TYR A 309 15.78 21.36 -17.56
C TYR A 309 16.89 20.33 -17.55
N VAL A 310 18.15 20.75 -17.65
CA VAL A 310 19.29 19.84 -17.80
C VAL A 310 19.39 18.96 -16.55
N GLY A 311 19.45 17.65 -16.75
CA GLY A 311 19.42 16.65 -15.70
C GLY A 311 18.02 16.29 -15.20
N ARG A 312 16.94 16.97 -15.60
CA ARG A 312 15.59 16.56 -15.18
C ARG A 312 15.16 15.28 -15.87
N ARG A 313 14.44 14.44 -15.13
CA ARG A 313 13.86 13.20 -15.65
C ARG A 313 12.42 13.45 -16.04
N ILE A 314 11.98 12.76 -17.09
CA ILE A 314 10.64 12.89 -17.64
C ILE A 314 10.03 11.52 -17.91
N MET A 315 8.71 11.46 -17.82
CA MET A 315 7.89 10.34 -18.26
C MET A 315 7.03 10.77 -19.45
N LEU A 316 6.93 9.92 -20.46
CA LEU A 316 6.03 10.10 -21.61
C LEU A 316 4.97 9.00 -21.62
N GLU A 317 3.69 9.39 -21.69
CA GLU A 317 2.55 8.50 -21.91
C GLU A 317 2.47 8.09 -23.39
N MET A 318 3.30 7.15 -23.81
CA MET A 318 3.27 6.61 -25.17
C MET A 318 2.22 5.50 -25.31
N PRO A 319 1.62 5.30 -26.50
CA PRO A 319 0.59 4.28 -26.72
C PRO A 319 1.05 2.84 -26.42
N GLY A 320 2.31 2.50 -26.74
CA GLY A 320 2.84 1.15 -26.51
C GLY A 320 3.18 0.87 -25.04
N ALA A 321 3.93 1.78 -24.41
CA ALA A 321 4.29 1.69 -22.99
C ALA A 321 4.90 3.01 -22.51
N LEU A 322 4.84 3.28 -21.21
CA LEU A 322 5.50 4.44 -20.61
C LEU A 322 7.00 4.47 -20.97
N ARG A 323 7.52 5.65 -21.29
CA ARG A 323 8.94 5.88 -21.59
C ARG A 323 9.52 6.89 -20.61
N PHE A 324 10.73 6.60 -20.12
CA PHE A 324 11.43 7.45 -19.17
C PHE A 324 12.74 7.97 -19.79
N ARG A 325 12.99 9.27 -19.73
CA ARG A 325 14.20 9.88 -20.30
C ARG A 325 14.78 10.94 -19.37
N THR A 326 16.05 11.24 -19.58
CA THR A 326 16.74 12.38 -18.94
C THR A 326 16.95 13.44 -19.99
N ILE A 327 16.68 14.69 -19.64
CA ILE A 327 17.00 15.84 -20.49
C ILE A 327 18.50 16.13 -20.32
N THR A 328 19.27 16.02 -21.39
CA THR A 328 20.73 16.22 -21.37
C THR A 328 21.13 17.62 -21.79
N ASP A 329 20.29 18.32 -22.55
CA ASP A 329 20.54 19.67 -23.02
C ASP A 329 19.22 20.41 -23.29
N ALA A 330 19.24 21.74 -23.25
CA ALA A 330 18.10 22.60 -23.54
C ALA A 330 18.54 23.90 -24.22
N VAL A 331 18.02 24.14 -25.42
CA VAL A 331 18.33 25.32 -26.23
C VAL A 331 17.06 26.10 -26.59
N GLU A 332 17.21 27.37 -26.89
CA GLU A 332 16.12 28.19 -27.43
C GLU A 332 15.81 27.78 -28.88
N ASP A 333 14.53 27.74 -29.21
CA ASP A 333 14.01 27.48 -30.55
C ASP A 333 12.85 28.44 -30.83
N GLY A 334 13.20 29.70 -31.11
CA GLY A 334 12.23 30.80 -31.24
C GLY A 334 11.54 31.10 -29.91
N ALA A 335 10.21 31.00 -29.88
CA ALA A 335 9.40 31.18 -28.66
C ALA A 335 9.28 29.90 -27.81
N ASP A 336 9.81 28.78 -28.31
CA ASP A 336 9.78 27.49 -27.62
C ASP A 336 11.18 27.08 -27.15
N HIS A 337 11.24 26.01 -26.37
CA HIS A 337 12.51 25.36 -26.02
C HIS A 337 12.64 24.02 -26.73
N ARG A 338 13.85 23.71 -27.19
CA ARG A 338 14.21 22.40 -27.71
C ARG A 338 15.06 21.67 -26.70
N LEU A 339 14.53 20.56 -26.20
CA LEU A 339 15.15 19.68 -25.22
C LEU A 339 15.79 18.48 -25.92
N THR A 340 17.00 18.13 -25.53
CA THR A 340 17.70 16.91 -25.99
C THR A 340 17.51 15.82 -24.96
N LEU A 341 17.06 14.64 -25.39
CA LEU A 341 16.83 13.46 -24.55
C LEU A 341 18.05 12.53 -24.56
N SER A 342 18.24 11.80 -23.47
CA SER A 342 19.35 10.84 -23.30
C SER A 342 19.39 9.70 -24.33
N SER A 343 18.25 9.36 -24.94
CA SER A 343 18.14 8.37 -26.02
C SER A 343 16.81 8.54 -26.76
N ASN A 344 16.74 7.99 -27.98
CA ASN A 344 15.50 8.00 -28.76
C ASN A 344 14.41 7.17 -28.06
N LEU A 345 13.15 7.36 -28.45
CA LEU A 345 12.00 6.76 -27.75
C LEU A 345 11.56 5.41 -28.35
N GLY A 346 12.18 4.98 -29.44
CA GLY A 346 11.92 3.71 -30.13
C GLY A 346 10.64 3.72 -30.97
N GLU A 347 9.79 4.73 -30.84
CA GLU A 347 8.51 4.91 -31.55
C GLU A 347 8.28 6.42 -31.82
N PRO A 348 7.52 6.79 -32.87
CA PRO A 348 7.18 8.19 -33.13
C PRO A 348 6.32 8.78 -32.00
N VAL A 349 6.57 10.02 -31.62
CA VAL A 349 5.84 10.75 -30.57
C VAL A 349 4.85 11.68 -31.21
N SER A 350 3.58 11.53 -30.89
CA SER A 350 2.53 12.43 -31.38
C SER A 350 2.49 13.74 -30.58
N LEU A 351 1.94 14.79 -31.17
CA LEU A 351 1.80 16.09 -30.49
C LEU A 351 0.92 16.03 -29.22
N VAL A 352 0.01 15.05 -29.13
CA VAL A 352 -0.90 14.88 -27.98
C VAL A 352 -0.32 14.03 -26.86
N THR A 353 0.91 13.53 -27.02
CA THR A 353 1.59 12.74 -25.99
C THR A 353 1.81 13.61 -24.75
N LYS A 354 1.33 13.12 -23.60
CA LYS A 354 1.52 13.81 -22.32
C LYS A 354 2.91 13.52 -21.80
N VAL A 355 3.55 14.57 -21.29
CA VAL A 355 4.91 14.51 -20.76
C VAL A 355 4.91 15.13 -19.38
N HIS A 356 5.46 14.39 -18.41
CA HIS A 356 5.45 14.73 -16.99
C HIS A 356 6.89 14.81 -16.49
N PHE A 357 7.14 15.65 -15.50
CA PHE A 357 8.38 15.55 -14.75
C PHE A 357 8.37 14.30 -13.87
N LEU A 358 9.55 13.72 -13.70
CA LEU A 358 9.78 12.55 -12.86
C LEU A 358 10.72 12.95 -11.72
N THR A 359 10.23 12.85 -10.49
CA THR A 359 10.95 13.29 -9.29
C THR A 359 11.36 12.07 -8.47
N ALA A 360 12.62 12.02 -8.03
CA ALA A 360 13.06 10.98 -7.11
C ALA A 360 12.53 11.31 -5.71
N VAL A 361 11.76 10.40 -5.13
CA VAL A 361 11.17 10.60 -3.80
C VAL A 361 11.38 9.36 -2.93
N ARG A 362 11.20 9.53 -1.63
CA ARG A 362 10.98 8.43 -0.67
C ARG A 362 9.73 8.70 0.15
N SER A 363 9.21 7.68 0.83
CA SER A 363 8.26 7.91 1.93
C SER A 363 8.90 8.81 3.00
N ASP A 364 8.14 9.75 3.53
CA ASP A 364 8.52 10.54 4.70
C ASP A 364 7.88 10.03 6.00
N ALA A 365 7.25 8.86 5.95
CA ALA A 365 6.66 8.20 7.11
C ALA A 365 7.15 6.75 7.23
N ASP A 366 7.46 6.35 8.47
CA ASP A 366 7.68 4.95 8.86
C ASP A 366 6.37 4.24 9.24
N ARG A 367 5.30 4.99 9.48
CA ARG A 367 3.96 4.46 9.76
C ARG A 367 3.05 4.79 8.58
N VAL A 368 2.60 3.77 7.86
CA VAL A 368 1.63 3.91 6.78
C VAL A 368 0.33 3.23 7.17
N GLU A 369 -0.78 3.90 6.94
CA GLU A 369 -2.12 3.41 7.24
C GLU A 369 -2.87 3.10 5.94
N ILE A 370 -3.45 1.91 5.89
CA ILE A 370 -4.26 1.40 4.80
C ILE A 370 -5.70 1.28 5.29
N GLN A 371 -6.60 1.96 4.62
CA GLN A 371 -8.03 1.91 4.88
C GLN A 371 -8.67 0.91 3.92
N HIS A 372 -9.10 -0.23 4.42
CA HIS A 372 -9.78 -1.27 3.64
C HIS A 372 -11.29 -1.08 3.74
N GLY A 373 -11.89 -0.61 2.65
CA GLY A 373 -13.34 -0.63 2.47
C GLY A 373 -13.82 -1.93 1.83
N ALA A 374 -15.12 -2.04 1.59
CA ALA A 374 -15.68 -3.21 0.90
C ALA A 374 -15.09 -3.43 -0.51
N VAL A 375 -14.94 -2.36 -1.31
CA VAL A 375 -14.57 -2.45 -2.75
C VAL A 375 -13.12 -2.06 -3.04
N ALA A 376 -12.57 -1.13 -2.26
CA ALA A 376 -11.22 -0.59 -2.48
C ALA A 376 -10.43 -0.49 -1.17
N SER A 377 -9.11 -0.45 -1.29
CA SER A 377 -8.22 0.02 -0.24
C SER A 377 -7.65 1.38 -0.63
N GLU A 378 -7.56 2.28 0.33
CA GLU A 378 -7.01 3.63 0.16
C GLU A 378 -5.84 3.86 1.10
N VAL A 379 -4.81 4.52 0.60
CA VAL A 379 -3.59 4.86 1.36
C VAL A 379 -3.25 6.30 1.09
N THR A 380 -2.95 7.04 2.14
CA THR A 380 -2.39 8.38 2.07
C THR A 380 -1.03 8.37 2.74
N MET A 381 0.02 8.80 2.03
CA MET A 381 1.36 8.89 2.62
C MET A 381 2.07 10.17 2.19
N PRO A 382 2.84 10.79 3.09
CA PRO A 382 3.76 11.84 2.72
C PRO A 382 4.99 11.24 2.03
N VAL A 383 5.47 11.93 1.00
CA VAL A 383 6.72 11.65 0.31
C VAL A 383 7.57 12.91 0.31
N VAL A 384 8.88 12.74 0.26
CA VAL A 384 9.83 13.85 0.17
C VAL A 384 10.79 13.58 -0.98
N GLU A 385 11.10 14.63 -1.73
CA GLU A 385 12.11 14.62 -2.77
C GLU A 385 13.48 14.32 -2.18
N VAL A 386 14.24 13.49 -2.88
CA VAL A 386 15.55 13.04 -2.43
C VAL A 386 16.59 13.31 -3.49
N PRO A 387 17.82 13.66 -3.07
CA PRO A 387 18.93 13.74 -3.99
C PRO A 387 19.20 12.37 -4.60
N GLU A 388 19.72 12.39 -5.83
CA GLU A 388 19.99 11.19 -6.61
C GLU A 388 21.13 10.36 -6.06
#